data_AF-A0A523DE26-F1
#
_entry.id   AF-A0A523DE26-F1
#
_cell.length_a   1.000
_cell.length_b   1.000
_cell.length_c   1.000
_cell.angle_alpha   90.00
_cell.angle_beta   90.00
_cell.angle_gamma   90.00
#
_symmetry.space_group_name_H-M   'P 1'
#
loop_
_entity.id
_entity.type
_entity.pdbx_description
1 polymer ?
#
loop_
_entity_poly.entity_id
_entity_poly.type
_entity_poly.pdbx_seq_one_letter_code
_entity_poly.pdbx_strand_id
1 'polypeptide(L)' 'MNSTIARAEEAMAGGGTSYEPIIYAGAGHGFLRAQEARDGANKRAAEQAWPRTLAFFREHLGN' A
#
# COMPACT_ATOMS: atom_id res chain seq x y z
N MET A 1 0.67 15.12 0.03
CA MET A 1 1.00 13.68 0.03
C MET A 1 0.05 12.83 -0.82
N ASN A 2 -1.22 13.23 -1.07
CA ASN A 2 -2.19 12.36 -1.77
C ASN A 2 -2.70 12.89 -3.14
N SER A 3 -2.09 13.94 -3.69
CA SER A 3 -2.62 14.64 -4.88
C SER A 3 -2.56 13.84 -6.18
N THR A 4 -1.80 12.76 -6.24
CA THR A 4 -1.60 11.96 -7.45
C THR A 4 -2.37 10.63 -7.45
N ILE A 5 -3.11 10.32 -6.38
CA ILE A 5 -3.81 9.03 -6.23
C ILE A 5 -4.91 8.89 -7.29
N ALA A 6 -5.80 9.90 -7.42
CA ALA A 6 -6.88 9.87 -8.40
C ALA A 6 -6.37 9.71 -9.84
N ARG A 7 -5.29 10.42 -10.20
CA ARG A 7 -4.65 10.28 -11.52
C ARG A 7 -4.10 8.87 -11.75
N ALA A 8 -3.55 8.23 -10.72
CA ALA A 8 -3.06 6.86 -10.82
C ALA A 8 -4.22 5.86 -10.96
N GLU A 9 -5.30 6.03 -10.19
CA GLU A 9 -6.52 5.22 -10.29
C GLU A 9 -7.12 5.28 -11.71
N GLU A 10 -7.28 6.48 -12.27
CA GLU A 10 -7.78 6.67 -13.64
C GLU A 10 -6.89 5.98 -14.68
N ALA A 11 -5.57 6.13 -14.56
CA ALA A 11 -4.62 5.54 -15.50
C ALA A 11 -4.63 4.00 -15.44
N MET A 12 -4.79 3.42 -14.25
CA MET A 12 -4.77 1.97 -14.07
C MET A 12 -6.11 1.32 -14.46
N ALA A 13 -7.24 1.99 -14.24
CA ALA A 13 -8.57 1.50 -14.63
C ALA A 13 -8.69 1.24 -16.14
N GLY A 14 -8.01 2.03 -16.98
CA GLY A 14 -8.03 1.87 -18.44
C GLY A 14 -7.14 0.75 -18.98
N GLY A 15 -6.26 0.17 -18.16
CA GLY A 15 -5.17 -0.70 -18.63
C GLY A 15 -5.37 -2.21 -18.48
N GLY A 16 -6.45 -2.66 -17.81
CA GLY A 16 -6.68 -4.08 -17.52
C GLY A 16 -5.70 -4.71 -16.52
N THR A 17 -4.77 -3.92 -15.97
CA THR A 17 -3.81 -4.36 -14.96
C THR A 17 -4.45 -4.34 -13.57
N SER A 18 -4.23 -5.39 -12.77
CA SER A 18 -4.66 -5.42 -11.37
C SER A 18 -4.07 -4.24 -10.60
N TYR A 19 -4.94 -3.45 -9.97
CA TYR A 19 -4.57 -2.27 -9.20
C TYR A 19 -5.46 -2.13 -7.97
N GLU A 20 -4.85 -2.10 -6.79
CA GLU A 20 -5.53 -1.95 -5.51
C GLU A 20 -4.84 -0.88 -4.66
N PRO A 21 -5.33 0.38 -4.67
CA PRO A 21 -4.78 1.43 -3.83
C PRO A 21 -5.24 1.26 -2.38
N ILE A 22 -4.30 1.29 -1.44
CA ILE A 22 -4.60 1.19 -0.01
C ILE A 22 -3.97 2.37 0.73
N ILE A 23 -4.81 3.14 1.41
CA ILE A 23 -4.40 4.30 2.21
C ILE A 23 -4.46 3.90 3.68
N TYR A 24 -3.28 3.86 4.33
CA TYR A 24 -3.19 3.58 5.77
C TYR A 24 -3.36 4.87 6.58
N ALA A 25 -4.46 4.95 7.32
CA ALA A 25 -4.78 6.13 8.12
C ALA A 25 -3.67 6.47 9.14
N GLY A 26 -3.21 7.72 9.12
CA GLY A 26 -2.19 8.24 10.04
C GLY A 26 -0.74 7.88 9.71
N ALA A 27 -0.52 6.91 8.82
CA ALA A 27 0.81 6.49 8.39
C ALA A 27 1.51 7.58 7.56
N GLY A 28 2.81 7.72 7.76
CA GLY A 28 3.66 8.65 7.02
C GLY A 28 4.36 8.01 5.81
N HIS A 29 5.00 8.85 4.98
CA HIS A 29 5.89 8.35 3.93
C HIS A 29 7.01 7.49 4.54
N GLY A 30 7.29 6.33 3.95
CA GLY A 30 8.28 5.39 4.45
C GLY A 30 7.87 4.66 5.73
N PHE A 31 6.57 4.44 5.97
CA PHE A 31 6.07 3.77 7.18
C PHE A 31 6.68 2.37 7.43
N LEU A 32 7.04 1.63 6.38
CA LEU A 32 7.72 0.33 6.52
C LEU A 32 9.12 0.46 7.17
N ARG A 33 9.84 1.56 6.89
CA ARG A 33 11.15 1.86 7.48
C ARG A 33 11.02 2.51 8.86
N ALA A 34 10.07 3.42 9.02
CA ALA A 34 9.93 4.26 10.20
C ALA A 34 8.80 3.78 11.13
N GLN A 35 8.80 2.50 11.52
CA GLN A 35 7.67 1.87 12.23
C GLN A 35 7.34 2.52 13.58
N GLU A 36 8.34 3.00 14.31
CA GLU A 36 8.18 3.65 15.62
C GLU A 36 7.61 5.08 15.55
N ALA A 37 7.47 5.66 14.35
CA ALA A 37 6.96 7.02 14.19
C ALA A 37 5.42 7.07 14.14
N ARG A 38 4.88 8.30 14.19
CA ARG A 38 3.45 8.60 14.00
C ARG A 38 2.55 7.92 15.03
N ASP A 39 2.97 7.91 16.29
CA ASP A 39 2.22 7.34 17.42
C ASP A 39 1.75 5.89 17.14
N GLY A 40 2.67 5.10 16.58
CA GLY A 40 2.45 3.70 16.21
C GLY A 40 1.59 3.49 14.96
N ALA A 41 1.13 4.54 14.28
CA ALA A 41 0.38 4.40 13.02
C ALA A 41 1.23 3.73 11.93
N ASN A 42 2.53 3.99 11.90
CA ASN A 42 3.43 3.37 10.93
C ASN A 42 3.58 1.86 11.18
N LYS A 43 3.73 1.45 12.45
CA LYS A 43 3.75 0.04 12.84
C LYS A 43 2.46 -0.69 12.46
N ARG A 44 1.30 -0.10 12.78
CA ARG A 44 -0.01 -0.66 12.36
C ARG A 44 -0.13 -0.79 10.84
N ALA A 45 0.35 0.21 10.10
CA ALA A 45 0.37 0.16 8.64
C ALA A 45 1.30 -0.93 8.11
N ALA A 46 2.48 -1.11 8.70
CA ALA A 46 3.41 -2.17 8.32
C ALA A 46 2.83 -3.57 8.58
N GLU A 47 2.21 -3.78 9.74
CA GLU A 47 1.55 -5.03 10.13
C GLU A 47 0.37 -5.39 9.20
N GLN A 48 -0.32 -4.39 8.64
CA GLN A 48 -1.40 -4.60 7.66
C GLN A 48 -0.88 -4.76 6.23
N ALA A 49 0.16 -4.00 5.85
CA ALA A 49 0.68 -3.97 4.48
C ALA A 49 1.47 -5.23 4.13
N TRP A 50 2.34 -5.69 5.03
CA TRP A 50 3.26 -6.78 4.72
C TRP A 50 2.57 -8.11 4.40
N PRO A 51 1.57 -8.57 5.17
CA PRO A 51 0.83 -9.78 4.82
C PRO A 51 0.10 -9.66 3.47
N ARG A 52 -0.44 -8.49 3.13
CA ARG A 52 -1.06 -8.25 1.82
C ARG A 52 -0.05 -8.32 0.68
N THR A 53 1.14 -7.73 0.84
CA THR A 53 2.20 -7.85 -0.16
C THR A 53 2.57 -9.32 -0.40
N LEU A 54 2.67 -10.12 0.66
CA LEU A 54 2.95 -11.56 0.54
C LEU A 54 1.79 -12.31 -0.13
N ALA A 55 0.54 -11.98 0.20
CA ALA A 55 -0.64 -12.57 -0.44
C ALA A 55 -0.67 -12.28 -1.94
N PHE A 56 -0.43 -11.03 -2.33
CA PHE A 56 -0.31 -10.61 -3.72
C PHE A 56 0.77 -11.40 -4.48
N PHE A 57 1.95 -11.58 -3.88
CA PHE A 57 3.00 -12.40 -4.51
C PHE A 57 2.62 -13.87 -4.61
N ARG A 58 1.95 -14.45 -3.61
CA ARG A 58 1.48 -15.84 -3.68
C ARG A 58 0.46 -16.02 -4.80
N GLU A 59 -0.45 -15.07 -4.97
CA GLU A 59 -1.48 -15.11 -6.01
C GLU A 59 -0.91 -14.98 -7.42
N HIS A 60 0.11 -14.13 -7.61
CA HIS A 60 0.58 -13.77 -8.95
C HIS A 60 1.94 -14.35 -9.36
N LEU A 61 2.74 -14.86 -8.41
CA LEU A 61 4.07 -15.43 -8.67
C LEU A 61 4.21 -16.88 -8.18
N GLY A 62 3.22 -17.40 -7.45
CA GLY A 62 3.21 -18.79 -7.01
C GLY A 62 2.87 -19.73 -8.17
N ASN A 63 3.89 -20.36 -8.75
CA ASN A 63 3.74 -21.62 -9.49
C ASN A 63 3.63 -22.79 -8.50
#